data_AF-A0A1I0QYM0-F1
#
_entry.id   AF-A0A1I0QYM0-F1
#
_cell.length_a   1.000
_cell.length_b   1.000
_cell.length_c   1.000
_cell.angle_alpha   90.00
_cell.angle_beta   90.00
_cell.angle_gamma   90.00
#
_symmetry.space_group_name_H-M   'P 1'
#
loop_
_entity.id
_entity.type
_entity.pdbx_description
1 polymer ?
#
loop_
_entity_poly.entity_id
_entity_poly.type
_entity_poly.pdbx_seq_one_letter_code
_entity_poly.pdbx_strand_id
1 'polypeptide(L)'
;MDQTTTIKTSRISIELRDVDEEILWLLLEGRCTPRYLAGEIGVVQQYISQRLSRLVENDVVTKVDRGLYELPDEYRQEVTADE
;
A
#
# COMPACT_ATOMS: atom_id res chain seq x y z
N MET A 1 -16.69 -0.42 14.73
CA MET A 1 -17.25 0.13 13.48
C MET A 1 -16.11 -0.02 12.51
N ASP A 2 -16.04 -1.17 11.85
CA ASP A 2 -14.85 -1.58 11.11
C ASP A 2 -15.34 -1.94 9.71
N GLN A 3 -15.33 -0.94 8.83
CA GLN A 3 -15.58 -1.15 7.41
C GLN A 3 -14.25 -1.60 6.80
N THR A 4 -14.01 -2.90 6.76
CA THR A 4 -12.91 -3.47 5.99
C THR A 4 -13.31 -3.50 4.52
N THR A 5 -12.99 -2.44 3.80
CA THR A 5 -13.12 -2.37 2.34
C THR A 5 -12.01 -3.22 1.71
N THR A 6 -12.33 -4.48 1.40
CA THR A 6 -11.43 -5.42 0.73
C THR A 6 -11.08 -4.94 -0.68
N ILE A 7 -9.79 -4.69 -0.94
CA ILE A 7 -9.30 -4.35 -2.28
C ILE A 7 -9.20 -5.65 -3.09
N LYS A 8 -10.15 -5.90 -4.00
CA LYS A 8 -10.11 -7.09 -4.89
C LYS A 8 -9.18 -6.87 -6.08
N THR A 9 -7.87 -6.85 -5.86
CA THR A 9 -6.92 -6.80 -6.99
C THR A 9 -6.71 -8.19 -7.58
N SER A 10 -7.35 -8.49 -8.71
CA SER A 10 -7.32 -9.80 -9.37
C SER A 10 -5.96 -10.16 -10.00
N ARG A 11 -4.98 -9.26 -9.94
CA ARG A 11 -3.63 -9.41 -10.53
C ARG A 11 -2.49 -9.53 -9.51
N ILE A 12 -2.74 -9.28 -8.22
CA ILE A 12 -1.72 -9.44 -7.17
C ILE A 12 -1.63 -10.93 -6.81
N SER A 13 -0.50 -11.56 -7.14
CA SER A 13 -0.27 -12.99 -6.90
C SER A 13 0.34 -13.31 -5.53
N ILE A 14 0.52 -12.28 -4.68
CA ILE A 14 1.03 -12.45 -3.30
C ILE A 14 -0.10 -12.38 -2.27
N GLU A 15 0.10 -13.07 -1.16
CA GLU A 15 -0.74 -12.91 0.01
C GLU A 15 -0.48 -11.54 0.66
N LEU A 16 -1.49 -10.67 0.63
CA LEU A 16 -1.48 -9.39 1.33
C LEU A 16 -1.91 -9.60 2.78
N ARG A 17 -1.25 -8.87 3.69
CA ARG A 17 -1.67 -8.76 5.09
C ARG A 17 -2.51 -7.50 5.25
N ASP A 18 -3.22 -7.39 6.36
CA ASP A 18 -4.04 -6.20 6.67
C ASP A 18 -3.22 -4.89 6.54
N VAL A 19 -1.97 -4.91 7.03
CA VAL A 19 -1.07 -3.74 6.93
C VAL A 19 -0.67 -3.41 5.50
N ASP A 20 -0.63 -4.37 4.59
CA ASP A 20 -0.37 -4.06 3.18
C ASP A 20 -1.56 -3.39 2.53
N GLU A 21 -2.77 -3.87 2.82
CA GLU A 21 -4.00 -3.25 2.32
C GLU A 21 -4.09 -1.80 2.78
N GLU A 22 -3.77 -1.51 4.05
CA GLU A 22 -3.71 -0.13 4.55
C GLU A 22 -2.62 0.71 3.88
N ILE A 23 -1.43 0.13 3.62
CA ILE A 23 -0.38 0.81 2.86
C ILE A 23 -0.87 1.18 1.46
N LEU A 24 -1.54 0.24 0.76
CA LEU A 24 -2.05 0.46 -0.59
C LEU A 24 -3.16 1.52 -0.62
N TRP A 25 -4.04 1.51 0.38
CA TRP A 25 -5.07 2.55 0.56
C TRP A 25 -4.46 3.95 0.68
N LEU A 26 -3.46 4.12 1.55
CA LEU A 26 -2.80 5.41 1.71
C LEU A 26 -2.02 5.83 0.45
N LEU A 27 -1.43 4.87 -0.26
CA LEU A 27 -0.75 5.13 -1.54
C LEU A 27 -1.71 5.47 -2.68
N LEU A 28 -2.99 5.10 -2.57
CA LEU A 28 -4.02 5.50 -3.52
C LEU A 28 -4.24 7.01 -3.48
N GLU A 29 -4.21 7.61 -2.28
CA GLU A 29 -4.37 9.05 -2.07
C GLU A 29 -3.17 9.85 -2.61
N GLY A 30 -1.98 9.24 -2.66
CA GLY A 30 -0.81 9.84 -3.24
C GLY A 30 0.50 9.18 -2.81
N ARG A 31 1.61 9.88 -3.04
CA ARG A 31 2.92 9.36 -2.68
C ARG A 31 3.13 9.43 -1.17
N CYS A 32 3.60 8.34 -0.59
CA CYS A 32 3.80 8.25 0.85
C CYS A 32 5.26 7.90 1.21
N THR A 33 5.64 8.26 2.43
CA THR A 33 6.92 7.85 3.04
C THR A 33 6.69 6.78 4.10
N PRO A 34 7.69 5.92 4.41
CA PRO A 34 7.55 4.91 5.47
C PRO A 34 7.21 5.51 6.84
N ARG A 35 7.70 6.72 7.12
CA ARG A 35 7.43 7.42 8.38
C ARG A 35 5.97 7.88 8.46
N TYR A 36 5.44 8.38 7.34
CA TYR A 36 4.03 8.78 7.26
C TYR A 36 3.12 7.58 7.45
N LEU A 37 3.31 6.52 6.65
CA LEU A 37 2.53 5.28 6.72
C LEU A 37 2.55 4.65 8.12
N ALA A 38 3.70 4.66 8.79
CA ALA A 38 3.83 4.16 10.16
C ALA A 38 2.97 4.96 11.15
N GLY A 39 2.89 6.27 10.98
CA GLY A 39 2.06 7.15 11.81
C GLY A 39 0.57 6.89 11.62
N GLU A 40 0.12 6.79 10.37
CA GLU A 40 -1.29 6.57 10.04
C GLU A 40 -1.77 5.17 10.47
N ILE A 41 -0.98 4.13 10.18
CA ILE A 41 -1.34 2.72 10.47
C ILE A 41 -1.10 2.38 11.96
N GLY A 42 -0.32 3.17 12.68
CA GLY A 42 -0.02 2.92 14.09
C GLY A 42 0.95 1.76 14.34
N VAL A 43 1.86 1.50 13.39
CA VAL A 43 2.89 0.46 13.50
C VAL A 43 4.30 1.05 13.37
N VAL A 44 5.32 0.29 13.76
CA VAL A 44 6.71 0.78 13.70
C VAL A 44 7.21 0.94 12.26
N GLN A 45 7.95 2.01 11.98
CA GLN A 45 8.49 2.31 10.64
C GLN A 45 9.34 1.17 10.04
N GLN A 46 10.05 0.41 10.88
CA GLN A 46 10.84 -0.74 10.42
C GLN A 46 9.93 -1.83 9.83
N TYR A 47 8.73 -2.03 10.37
CA TYR A 47 7.78 -3.00 9.86
C TYR A 47 7.18 -2.53 8.51
N ILE A 48 6.79 -1.26 8.42
CA ILE A 48 6.38 -0.65 7.15
C ILE A 48 7.45 -0.77 6.08
N SER A 49 8.72 -0.51 6.42
CA SER A 49 9.82 -0.59 5.47
C SER A 49 9.99 -2.02 4.93
N GLN A 50 9.81 -3.04 5.79
CA GLN A 50 9.82 -4.45 5.36
C GLN A 50 8.62 -4.79 4.47
N ARG A 51 7.42 -4.24 4.77
CA ARG A 51 6.24 -4.42 3.91
C ARG A 51 6.45 -3.79 2.55
N LEU A 52 6.87 -2.54 2.50
CA LEU A 52 7.15 -1.82 1.25
C LEU A 52 8.19 -2.53 0.41
N SER A 53 9.29 -3.03 1.01
CA SER A 53 10.27 -3.84 0.26
C SER A 53 9.62 -5.04 -0.41
N ARG A 54 8.79 -5.80 0.32
CA ARG A 54 8.08 -6.96 -0.23
C ARG A 54 7.11 -6.60 -1.35
N LEU A 55 6.39 -5.48 -1.20
CA LEU A 55 5.47 -4.99 -2.21
C LEU A 55 6.21 -4.52 -3.48
N VAL A 56 7.38 -3.89 -3.32
CA VAL A 56 8.26 -3.51 -4.45
C VAL A 56 8.83 -4.76 -5.14
N GLU A 57 9.27 -5.76 -4.38
CA GLU A 57 9.81 -7.03 -4.92
C GLU A 57 8.80 -7.82 -5.77
N ASN A 58 7.50 -7.50 -5.65
CA ASN A 58 6.41 -8.12 -6.40
C ASN A 58 5.69 -7.14 -7.32
N ASP A 59 6.32 -6.00 -7.64
CA ASP A 59 5.81 -4.99 -8.58
C ASP A 59 4.43 -4.42 -8.21
N VAL A 60 4.05 -4.47 -6.93
CA VAL A 60 2.77 -3.93 -6.43
C VAL A 60 2.87 -2.43 -6.17
N VAL A 61 4.01 -1.97 -5.66
CA VAL A 61 4.28 -0.55 -5.41
C VAL A 61 5.62 -0.16 -6.01
N THR A 62 5.77 1.09 -6.41
CA THR A 62 7.04 1.61 -6.96
C THR A 62 7.73 2.52 -5.95
N LYS A 63 9.04 2.35 -5.78
CA LYS A 63 9.87 3.29 -5.03
C LYS A 63 10.43 4.36 -5.98
N VAL A 64 9.83 5.55 -5.94
CA VAL A 64 10.19 6.64 -6.86
C VAL A 64 11.43 7.41 -6.47
N ASP A 65 11.73 7.47 -5.17
CA ASP A 65 12.92 8.12 -4.63
C ASP A 65 13.31 7.53 -3.25
N ARG A 66 14.31 8.11 -2.58
CA ARG A 66 14.79 7.67 -1.27
C ARG A 66 13.69 7.84 -0.21
N GLY A 67 12.93 6.77 -0.02
CA GLY A 67 11.87 6.71 0.99
C GLY A 67 10.54 7.30 0.51
N LEU A 68 10.36 7.49 -0.79
CA LEU A 68 9.10 7.91 -1.40
C LEU A 68 8.57 6.77 -2.26
N TYR A 69 7.32 6.42 -2.04
CA TYR A 69 6.65 5.28 -2.67
C TYR A 69 5.35 5.74 -3.32
N GLU A 70 4.97 5.08 -4.40
CA GLU A 70 3.71 5.34 -5.12
C GLU A 70 3.05 4.03 -5.54
N LEU A 71 1.72 4.07 -5.66
CA LEU A 71 0.96 3.03 -6.33
C LEU A 71 1.05 3.25 -7.85
N PRO A 72 1.47 2.25 -8.66
CA PRO A 72 1.51 2.40 -10.11
C PRO A 72 0.12 2.71 -10.69
N ASP A 73 0.06 3.52 -11.75
CA ASP A 73 -1.20 3.96 -12.37
C ASP A 73 -2.11 2.80 -12.83
N GLU A 74 -1.52 1.65 -13.18
CA GLU A 74 -2.28 0.44 -13.53
C GLU A 74 -3.11 -0.11 -12.37
N TYR A 75 -2.63 0.04 -11.13
CA TYR A 75 -3.34 -0.40 -9.92
C TYR A 75 -4.32 0.65 -9.41
N ARG A 76 -4.07 1.94 -9.66
CA ARG A 76 -4.96 3.04 -9.24
C ARG A 76 -6.37 2.95 -9.86
N GLN A 77 -6.51 2.31 -11.01
CA GLN A 77 -7.80 2.13 -11.71
C GLN A 77 -8.61 0.92 -11.22
N GLU A 78 -8.00 0.00 -10.47
CA GLU A 78 -8.68 -1.20 -9.93
C GLU A 78 -9.16 -0.99 -8.48
N VAL A 79 -8.79 0.12 -7.84
CA VAL A 79 -9.29 0.52 -6.51
C VAL A 79 -10.44 1.53 -6.68
N THR A 80 -11.56 1.06 -7.23
CA THR A 80 -12.80 1.84 -7.24
C THR A 80 -13.48 1.68 -5.90
N ALA A 81 -13.68 2.79 -5.17
CA ALA A 81 -14.66 2.84 -4.11
C ALA A 81 -16.04 2.65 -4.75
N ASP A 82 -16.67 1.50 -4.51
CA ASP A 82 -18.08 1.31 -4.83
C ASP A 82 -18.88 2.17 -3.84
N GLU A 83 -19.61 3.16 -4.36
CA GLU A 83 -20.52 4.04 -3.59
C GLU A 83 -21.70 3.27 -2.97
#